data_AF-A0A914EJ40-F1
#
_entry.id   AF-A0A914EJ40-F1
#
_cell.length_a   1.000
_cell.length_b   1.000
_cell.length_c   1.000
_cell.angle_alpha   90.00
_cell.angle_beta   90.00
_cell.angle_gamma   90.00
#
_symmetry.space_group_name_H-M   'P 1'
#
loop_
_entity.id
_entity.type
_entity.pdbx_description
1 polymer ?
#
loop_
_entity_poly.entity_id
_entity_poly.type
_entity_poly.pdbx_seq_one_letter_code
_entity_poly.pdbx_strand_id
1 'polypeptide(L)'
;MIKFLTLLIPILSFYYICVEAQNSAGNLPFSTTECGQTKGCMFHPDNCIPFVNCVHATSYSLNGNQVVFELLTMLRSPTNQWVGIGFNNAPQMDGSTVTACASFNGGPYSTALSYNPAMYNLNAPIDQVNMFLV
;
A
#
# COMPACT_ATOMS: atom_id res chain seq x y z
N MET A 1 15.12 -40.48 14.37
CA MET A 1 16.28 -39.94 13.63
C MET A 1 15.96 -40.00 12.15
N ILE A 2 15.79 -38.85 11.50
CA ILE A 2 16.22 -38.54 10.13
C ILE A 2 16.30 -37.00 10.14
N LYS A 3 17.53 -36.48 10.10
CA LYS A 3 17.85 -35.07 9.83
C LYS A 3 17.91 -34.93 8.31
N PHE A 4 17.06 -34.10 7.73
CA PHE A 4 17.31 -33.55 6.39
C PHE A 4 17.89 -32.15 6.57
N LEU A 5 19.17 -32.05 6.20
CA LEU A 5 19.96 -30.83 6.05
C LEU A 5 19.87 -30.37 4.59
N THR A 6 20.20 -29.10 4.39
CA THR A 6 20.45 -28.37 3.13
C THR A 6 19.20 -27.93 2.37
N LEU A 7 19.12 -26.76 1.74
CA LEU A 7 19.82 -25.47 1.69
C LEU A 7 19.01 -24.72 0.58
N LEU A 8 19.02 -23.39 0.55
CA LEU A 8 18.43 -22.50 -0.48
C LEU A 8 16.98 -22.09 -0.22
N ILE A 9 16.74 -21.01 0.55
CA ILE A 9 16.04 -19.80 0.05
C ILE A 9 16.44 -18.58 0.92
N PRO A 10 17.53 -17.84 0.61
CA PRO A 10 17.66 -16.45 1.03
C PRO A 10 17.16 -15.49 -0.07
N ILE A 11 16.09 -15.86 -0.81
CA ILE A 11 15.60 -15.12 -1.99
C ILE A 11 14.08 -14.86 -1.95
N LEU A 12 13.44 -14.85 -0.77
CA LEU A 12 12.00 -14.57 -0.66
C LEU A 12 11.65 -13.33 0.17
N SER A 13 12.59 -12.41 0.37
CA SER A 13 12.36 -11.13 1.05
C SER A 13 12.01 -9.97 0.10
N PHE A 14 11.28 -10.27 -0.97
CA PHE A 14 10.45 -9.29 -1.66
C PHE A 14 9.03 -9.42 -1.11
N TYR A 15 8.85 -8.94 0.13
CA TYR A 15 7.54 -8.96 0.80
C TYR A 15 6.67 -7.84 0.24
N TYR A 16 6.03 -8.10 -0.90
CA TYR A 16 4.88 -7.34 -1.39
C TYR A 16 3.66 -7.79 -0.60
N ILE A 17 3.32 -7.07 0.45
CA ILE A 17 2.13 -7.39 1.23
C ILE A 17 1.12 -6.31 0.91
N CYS A 18 0.01 -6.68 0.27
CA CYS A 18 -1.24 -6.00 0.55
C CYS A 18 -1.87 -6.76 1.72
N VAL A 19 -1.87 -6.16 2.90
CA VAL A 19 -2.62 -6.70 4.02
C VAL A 19 -4.04 -6.17 3.92
N GLU A 20 -5.01 -7.06 3.70
CA GLU A 20 -6.34 -6.76 4.22
C GLU A 20 -6.21 -6.72 5.74
N ALA A 21 -6.46 -5.56 6.34
CA ALA A 21 -6.62 -5.41 7.77
C ALA A 21 -7.84 -6.22 8.26
N GLN A 22 -7.75 -7.55 8.29
CA GLN A 22 -8.75 -8.39 8.93
C GLN A 22 -8.45 -8.41 10.42
N ASN A 23 -9.12 -7.51 11.17
CA ASN A 23 -9.43 -7.59 12.61
C ASN A 23 -8.53 -8.50 13.49
N SER A 24 -7.20 -8.39 13.44
CA SER A 24 -6.30 -9.09 14.36
C SER A 24 -5.75 -8.07 15.34
N ALA A 25 -6.35 -8.04 16.53
CA ALA A 25 -5.94 -7.22 17.66
C ALA A 25 -4.43 -7.40 17.96
N GLY A 26 -3.61 -6.39 17.65
CA GLY A 26 -2.22 -6.35 18.12
C GLY A 26 -1.25 -5.50 17.31
N ASN A 27 -1.43 -5.38 16.00
CA ASN A 27 -0.61 -4.52 15.13
C ASN A 27 -1.55 -3.70 14.25
N LEU A 28 -1.70 -2.40 14.52
CA LEU A 28 -2.60 -1.57 13.73
C LEU A 28 -1.97 -1.30 12.34
N PRO A 29 -2.66 -1.62 11.24
CA PRO A 29 -2.15 -1.47 9.88
C PRO A 29 -1.97 0.00 9.44
N PHE A 30 -2.51 0.95 10.19
CA PHE A 30 -2.25 2.37 10.05
C PHE A 30 -2.19 3.01 11.44
N SER A 31 -1.15 3.79 11.72
CA SER A 31 -0.98 4.46 13.02
C SER A 31 -0.66 5.94 12.89
N THR A 32 -1.35 6.75 13.71
CA THR A 32 -1.17 8.20 13.79
C THR A 32 -0.22 8.68 14.89
N THR A 33 0.29 7.77 15.74
CA THR A 33 1.06 8.13 16.95
C THR A 33 2.28 9.01 16.66
N GLU A 34 2.89 8.83 15.49
CA GLU A 34 4.13 9.51 15.08
C GLU A 34 3.90 10.62 14.02
N CYS A 35 2.64 10.95 13.71
CA CYS A 35 2.32 12.02 12.77
C CYS A 35 2.85 13.38 13.26
N GLY A 36 3.50 14.12 12.36
CA GLY A 36 4.10 15.42 12.66
C GLY A 36 5.42 15.35 13.42
N GLN A 37 5.90 14.13 13.70
CA GLN A 37 7.21 13.88 14.30
C GLN A 37 8.12 13.20 13.26
N THR A 38 8.04 11.88 13.18
CA THR A 38 8.80 11.04 12.25
C THR A 38 7.98 10.59 11.04
N LYS A 39 6.65 10.72 11.11
CA LYS A 39 5.72 10.42 10.01
C LYS A 39 5.08 11.69 9.46
N GLY A 40 5.08 11.83 8.14
CA GLY A 40 4.15 12.73 7.47
C GLY A 40 2.79 12.03 7.35
N CYS A 41 1.71 12.75 7.60
CA CYS A 41 0.36 12.19 7.55
C CYS A 41 -0.58 13.12 6.78
N MET A 42 -1.42 12.53 5.93
CA MET A 42 -2.39 13.21 5.08
C MET A 42 -3.73 12.53 5.23
N PHE A 43 -4.78 13.32 5.42
CA PHE A 43 -6.11 12.85 5.75
C PHE A 43 -7.12 13.46 4.78
N HIS A 44 -8.05 12.65 4.28
CA HIS A 44 -9.12 13.11 3.41
C HIS A 44 -10.49 12.59 3.89
N PRO A 45 -11.49 13.46 4.11
CA PRO A 45 -11.41 14.92 4.06
C PRO A 45 -10.46 15.49 5.13
N ASP A 46 -10.01 16.73 4.95
CA ASP A 46 -9.11 17.38 5.90
C ASP A 46 -9.64 17.29 7.34
N ASN A 47 -8.77 17.00 8.30
CA ASN A 47 -9.08 16.83 9.73
C ASN A 47 -10.02 15.66 10.08
N CYS A 48 -10.22 14.69 9.19
CA CYS A 48 -10.90 13.44 9.57
C CYS A 48 -10.07 12.63 10.58
N ILE A 49 -10.76 11.77 11.33
CA ILE A 49 -10.19 10.81 12.28
C ILE A 49 -10.08 9.45 11.55
N PRO A 50 -8.86 8.88 11.42
CA PRO A 50 -8.65 7.57 10.82
C PRO A 50 -9.53 6.49 11.46
N PHE A 51 -10.03 5.57 10.64
CA PHE A 51 -10.99 4.50 10.99
C PHE A 51 -12.39 4.96 11.45
N VAL A 52 -12.63 6.27 11.60
CA VAL A 52 -13.94 6.81 12.02
C VAL A 52 -14.65 7.47 10.84
N ASN A 53 -14.01 8.45 10.20
CA ASN A 53 -14.64 9.24 9.14
C ASN A 53 -13.68 9.66 8.01
N CYS A 54 -12.45 9.15 7.99
CA CYS A 54 -11.58 9.32 6.83
C CYS A 54 -12.02 8.44 5.67
N VAL A 55 -12.19 9.04 4.48
CA VAL A 55 -12.33 8.30 3.22
C VAL A 55 -10.98 7.71 2.83
N HIS A 56 -9.92 8.51 2.97
CA HIS A 56 -8.54 8.09 2.77
C HIS A 56 -7.65 8.64 3.88
N ALA A 57 -6.70 7.85 4.35
CA ALA A 57 -5.60 8.34 5.15
C ALA A 57 -4.29 7.74 4.64
N THR A 58 -3.25 8.57 4.56
CA THR A 58 -1.92 8.17 4.13
C THR A 58 -0.92 8.63 5.16
N SER A 59 0.03 7.75 5.48
CA SER A 59 1.20 8.14 6.24
C SER A 59 2.45 7.75 5.48
N TYR A 60 3.54 8.49 5.68
CA TYR A 60 4.83 8.16 5.12
C TYR A 60 5.95 8.41 6.12
N SER A 61 6.95 7.54 6.11
CA SER A 61 8.16 7.68 6.92
C SER A 61 9.40 7.23 6.15
N LEU A 62 10.56 7.68 6.61
CA LEU A 62 11.83 7.22 6.08
C LEU A 62 12.33 6.02 6.88
N ASN A 63 12.71 4.96 6.18
CA ASN A 63 13.43 3.82 6.73
C ASN A 63 14.73 3.64 5.95
N GLY A 64 15.80 4.29 6.43
CA GLY A 64 17.07 4.38 5.70
C GLY A 64 16.90 5.09 4.37
N ASN A 65 17.16 4.37 3.26
CA ASN A 65 17.04 4.89 1.90
C ASN A 65 15.67 4.60 1.26
N GLN A 66 14.70 4.11 2.03
CA GLN A 66 13.37 3.75 1.57
C GLN A 66 12.33 4.66 2.19
N VAL A 67 11.25 4.93 1.45
CA VAL A 67 10.05 5.57 1.97
C VAL A 67 9.01 4.47 2.19
N VAL A 68 8.48 4.40 3.40
CA VAL A 68 7.40 3.47 3.77
C VAL A 68 6.10 4.24 3.75
N PHE A 69 5.11 3.73 3.02
CA PHE A 69 3.77 4.32 2.95
C PHE A 69 2.76 3.40 3.62
N GLU A 70 1.88 3.96 4.43
CA GLU A 70 0.69 3.25 4.91
C GLU A 70 -0.53 3.90 4.26
N LEU A 71 -1.44 3.08 3.73
CA LEU A 71 -2.65 3.56 3.05
C LEU A 71 -3.88 2.95 3.72
N LEU A 72 -4.74 3.82 4.24
CA LEU A 72 -6.03 3.45 4.79
C LEU A 72 -7.13 3.96 3.86
N THR A 73 -8.10 3.10 3.56
CA THR A 73 -9.34 3.47 2.88
C THR A 73 -10.53 2.74 3.49
N MET A 74 -11.72 3.33 3.40
CA MET A 74 -12.95 2.59 3.69
C MET A 74 -13.41 1.83 2.44
N LEU A 75 -13.44 0.50 2.53
CA LEU A 75 -13.96 -0.35 1.47
C LEU A 75 -15.49 -0.36 1.49
N ARG A 76 -16.12 -0.16 0.33
CA ARG A 76 -17.59 -0.26 0.19
C ARG A 76 -18.08 -1.65 -0.16
N SER A 77 -17.15 -2.52 -0.58
CA SER A 77 -17.38 -3.89 -1.02
C SER A 77 -16.17 -4.75 -0.66
N PRO A 78 -16.35 -6.06 -0.37
CA PRO A 78 -15.25 -6.98 -0.12
C PRO A 78 -14.32 -7.18 -1.34
N THR A 79 -14.79 -6.90 -2.55
CA THR A 79 -14.00 -7.07 -3.79
C THR A 79 -14.28 -5.94 -4.76
N ASN A 80 -13.48 -5.86 -5.83
CA ASN A 80 -13.58 -4.81 -6.88
C ASN A 80 -13.37 -3.40 -6.31
N GLN A 81 -12.48 -3.25 -5.35
CA GLN A 81 -12.03 -1.96 -4.83
C GLN A 81 -10.52 -1.89 -4.92
N TRP A 82 -9.99 -0.68 -4.75
CA TRP A 82 -8.57 -0.44 -4.72
C TRP A 82 -8.24 0.74 -3.81
N VAL A 83 -7.01 0.75 -3.32
CA VAL A 83 -6.34 1.91 -2.74
C VAL A 83 -4.95 1.97 -3.32
N GLY A 84 -4.48 3.15 -3.66
CA GLY A 84 -3.16 3.29 -4.28
C GLY A 84 -2.56 4.66 -4.08
N ILE A 85 -1.26 4.71 -4.34
CA ILE A 85 -0.46 5.92 -4.33
C ILE A 85 0.20 6.09 -5.70
N GLY A 86 0.10 7.30 -6.24
CA GLY A 86 0.70 7.69 -7.52
C GLY A 86 1.82 8.70 -7.31
N PHE A 87 2.93 8.53 -8.02
CA PHE A 87 4.04 9.47 -8.03
C PHE A 87 4.14 10.17 -9.38
N ASN A 88 4.25 11.50 -9.33
CA ASN A 88 4.32 12.36 -10.50
C ASN A 88 5.20 13.59 -10.20
N ASN A 89 5.77 14.18 -11.24
CA ASN A 89 6.49 15.45 -11.18
C ASN A 89 5.57 16.67 -11.27
N ALA A 90 4.29 16.47 -11.64
CA ALA A 90 3.26 17.48 -11.75
C ALA A 90 2.06 17.15 -10.84
N PRO A 91 1.28 18.15 -10.39
CA PRO A 91 0.13 17.94 -9.49
C PRO A 91 -1.11 17.42 -10.25
N GLN A 92 -0.94 16.34 -11.00
CA GLN A 92 -1.96 15.74 -11.86
C GLN A 92 -1.79 14.21 -11.90
N MET A 93 -2.86 13.49 -12.21
CA MET A 93 -2.85 12.02 -12.17
C MET A 93 -2.22 11.40 -13.43
N ASP A 94 -2.33 12.08 -14.57
CA ASP A 94 -1.72 11.68 -15.84
C ASP A 94 -0.20 11.81 -15.79
N GLY A 95 0.47 10.78 -16.29
CA GLY A 95 1.92 10.60 -16.17
C GLY A 95 2.38 9.95 -14.87
N SER A 96 1.47 9.47 -14.00
CA SER A 96 1.87 8.91 -12.71
C SER A 96 2.23 7.43 -12.79
N THR A 97 3.27 7.02 -12.08
CA THR A 97 3.47 5.60 -11.72
C THR A 97 2.69 5.31 -10.46
N VAL A 98 1.85 4.29 -10.49
CA VAL A 98 0.88 3.97 -9.44
C VAL A 98 1.13 2.59 -8.88
N THR A 99 1.28 2.51 -7.57
CA THR A 99 1.21 1.26 -6.82
C THR A 99 -0.11 1.21 -6.08
N ALA A 100 -0.84 0.11 -6.21
CA ALA A 100 -2.13 -0.08 -5.58
C ALA A 100 -2.21 -1.45 -4.91
N CYS A 101 -3.02 -1.53 -3.85
CA CYS A 101 -3.66 -2.77 -3.48
C CYS A 101 -5.05 -2.79 -4.12
N ALA A 102 -5.33 -3.80 -4.96
CA ALA A 102 -6.55 -3.87 -5.74
C ALA A 102 -7.10 -5.29 -5.83
N SER A 103 -8.43 -5.37 -5.83
CA SER A 103 -9.20 -6.55 -6.19
C SER A 103 -9.87 -6.30 -7.55
N PHE A 104 -9.77 -7.24 -8.48
CA PHE A 104 -10.38 -7.15 -9.81
C PHE A 104 -11.22 -8.38 -10.12
N ASN A 105 -12.37 -8.18 -10.76
CA ASN A 105 -13.30 -9.23 -11.19
C ASN A 105 -13.70 -10.20 -10.06
N GLY A 106 -13.87 -9.69 -8.83
CA GLY A 106 -14.18 -10.49 -7.65
C GLY A 106 -13.02 -11.31 -7.10
N GLY A 107 -11.81 -11.16 -7.65
CA GLY A 107 -10.60 -11.81 -7.16
C GLY A 107 -10.11 -11.26 -5.82
N PRO A 108 -9.17 -11.94 -5.16
CA PRO A 108 -8.55 -11.44 -3.93
C PRO A 108 -7.80 -10.14 -4.17
N TYR A 109 -7.55 -9.38 -3.10
CA TYR A 109 -6.66 -8.23 -3.20
C TYR A 109 -5.23 -8.68 -3.47
N SER A 110 -4.56 -7.94 -4.33
CA SER A 110 -3.15 -8.11 -4.65
C SER A 110 -2.51 -6.77 -4.93
N THR A 111 -1.20 -6.71 -4.76
CA THR A 111 -0.43 -5.53 -5.18
C THR A 111 -0.42 -5.46 -6.71
N ALA A 112 -0.74 -4.28 -7.24
CA ALA A 112 -0.69 -3.97 -8.66
C ALA A 112 0.22 -2.76 -8.88
N LEU A 113 1.10 -2.85 -9.88
CA LEU A 113 1.84 -1.71 -10.40
C LEU A 113 1.23 -1.30 -11.74
N SER A 114 1.11 0.01 -11.97
CA SER A 114 0.60 0.54 -13.22
C SER A 114 1.20 1.91 -13.54
N TYR A 115 1.06 2.32 -14.79
CA TYR A 115 1.33 3.67 -15.26
C TYR A 115 0.03 4.28 -15.76
N ASN A 116 -0.26 5.51 -15.36
CA ASN A 116 -1.41 6.25 -15.85
C ASN A 116 -0.97 7.23 -16.96
N PRO A 117 -0.98 6.87 -18.26
CA PRO A 117 -0.65 7.81 -19.34
C PRO A 117 -1.67 8.95 -19.49
N ALA A 118 -2.91 8.79 -19.00
CA ALA A 118 -3.99 9.76 -19.18
C ALA A 118 -5.12 9.55 -18.15
N MET A 119 -6.27 9.02 -18.58
CA MET A 119 -7.45 8.74 -17.75
C MET A 119 -7.68 7.24 -17.52
N TYR A 120 -6.65 6.42 -17.73
CA TYR A 120 -6.70 4.97 -17.57
C TYR A 120 -5.32 4.44 -17.14
N ASN A 121 -5.30 3.34 -16.39
CA ASN A 121 -4.06 2.70 -15.96
C ASN A 121 -3.65 1.57 -16.92
N LEU A 122 -2.37 1.52 -17.25
CA LEU A 122 -1.72 0.40 -17.94
C LEU A 122 -0.94 -0.42 -16.92
N ASN A 123 -1.19 -1.73 -16.86
CA ASN A 123 -0.46 -2.61 -15.95
C ASN A 123 1.04 -2.61 -16.28
N ALA A 124 1.86 -2.51 -15.23
CA ALA A 124 3.30 -2.62 -15.31
C ALA A 124 3.78 -3.88 -14.57
N PRO A 125 4.89 -4.50 -15.02
CA PRO A 125 5.49 -5.62 -14.29
C PRO A 125 5.93 -5.21 -12.87
N ILE A 126 5.73 -6.10 -11.88
CA ILE A 126 5.95 -5.82 -10.44
C ILE A 126 7.45 -5.79 -10.06
N ASP A 127 8.37 -6.10 -10.97
CA ASP A 127 9.80 -6.23 -10.71
C ASP A 127 10.55 -4.90 -10.41
N GLN A 128 9.86 -3.76 -10.40
CA GLN A 128 10.50 -2.43 -10.35
C GLN A 128 10.22 -1.57 -9.10
N VAL A 129 9.36 -1.97 -8.16
CA VAL A 129 9.00 -1.10 -7.01
C VAL A 129 8.81 -1.89 -5.71
N ASN A 130 9.80 -1.87 -4.81
CA ASN A 130 9.63 -2.36 -3.44
C ASN A 130 8.77 -1.36 -2.64
N MET A 131 7.47 -1.62 -2.51
CA MET A 131 6.59 -0.84 -1.65
C MET A 131 5.93 -1.73 -0.61
N PHE A 132 6.06 -1.33 0.64
CA PHE A 132 5.37 -1.94 1.77
C PHE A 132 4.04 -1.21 1.93
N LEU A 133 2.92 -1.90 1.73
CA LEU A 133 1.57 -1.41 2.02
C LEU A 133 1.08 -2.16 3.25
N VAL A 134 1.13 -1.51 4.42
CA VAL A 134 0.56 -2.07 5.66
C VAL A 134 -0.89 -1.65 5.78
#